data_AF-A0A147KKK1-F1
#
_entry.id   AF-A0A147KKK1-F1
#
_cell.length_a   1.000
_cell.length_b   1.000
_cell.length_c   1.000
_cell.angle_alpha   90.00
_cell.angle_beta   90.00
_cell.angle_gamma   90.00
#
_symmetry.space_group_name_H-M   'P 1'
#
loop_
_entity.id
_entity.type
_entity.pdbx_description
1 polymer ?
#
loop_
_entity_poly.entity_id
_entity_poly.type
_entity_poly.pdbx_seq_one_letter_code
_entity_poly.pdbx_strand_id
1 'polypeptide(L)' 'MSHTDTPVTLYAGPLDGLALPAAVLTELVHDHGSERLLFLTRFGVPGLYRERGGRWVYASPGLLGGKVP' A
#
# COMPACT_ATOMS: atom_id res chain seq x y z
N MET A 1 -3.25 -13.00 -21.40
CA MET A 1 -3.19 -11.73 -20.63
C MET A 1 -2.39 -12.02 -19.38
N SER A 2 -1.16 -11.51 -19.30
CA SER A 2 -0.29 -11.78 -18.15
C SER A 2 -0.92 -11.14 -16.91
N HIS A 3 -1.01 -11.91 -15.82
CA HIS A 3 -1.60 -11.50 -14.54
C HIS A 3 -0.97 -10.20 -13.97
N THR A 4 0.19 -9.80 -14.50
CA THR A 4 1.03 -8.66 -14.13
C THR A 4 0.48 -7.28 -14.53
N ASP A 5 -0.39 -7.21 -15.54
CA ASP A 5 -1.02 -5.94 -15.97
C ASP A 5 -2.31 -5.60 -15.20
N THR A 6 -2.75 -6.48 -14.30
CA THR A 6 -3.95 -6.23 -13.49
C THR A 6 -3.71 -5.00 -12.60
N PRO A 7 -4.54 -3.95 -12.70
CA PRO A 7 -4.38 -2.78 -11.85
C PRO A 7 -4.81 -3.09 -10.42
N VAL A 8 -4.00 -2.68 -9.46
CA VAL A 8 -4.25 -2.75 -8.02
C VAL A 8 -4.44 -1.33 -7.50
N THR A 9 -5.53 -1.10 -6.78
CA THR A 9 -5.92 0.23 -6.29
C THR A 9 -5.54 0.43 -4.83
N LEU A 10 -5.09 1.64 -4.49
CA LEU A 10 -4.80 2.08 -3.13
C LEU A 10 -6.04 2.73 -2.51
N TYR A 11 -6.29 2.45 -1.23
CA TYR A 11 -7.50 2.89 -0.53
C TYR A 11 -7.22 3.65 0.77
N ALA A 12 -8.13 4.56 1.11
CA ALA A 12 -8.26 5.21 2.41
C ALA A 12 -7.06 6.07 2.86
N GLY A 13 -6.31 6.62 1.91
CA GLY A 13 -5.10 7.41 2.19
C GLY A 13 -4.88 8.58 1.24
N PRO A 14 -3.73 9.28 1.36
CA PRO A 14 -3.41 10.45 0.55
C PRO A 14 -3.35 10.20 -0.97
N LEU A 15 -3.21 8.92 -1.37
CA LEU A 15 -3.15 8.46 -2.75
C LEU A 15 -4.35 7.56 -3.09
N ASP A 16 -5.48 7.74 -2.39
CA ASP A 16 -6.71 7.00 -2.65
C ASP A 16 -7.10 7.04 -4.13
N GLY A 17 -7.51 5.89 -4.68
CA GLY A 17 -7.87 5.74 -6.09
C GLY A 17 -6.68 5.65 -7.05
N LEU A 18 -5.43 5.77 -6.58
CA LEU A 18 -4.27 5.46 -7.41
C LEU A 18 -4.28 3.96 -7.73
N ALA A 19 -4.29 3.64 -9.03
CA ALA A 19 -4.14 2.29 -9.54
C ALA A 19 -2.74 2.08 -10.13
N LEU A 20 -2.08 0.99 -9.75
CA LEU A 20 -0.76 0.59 -10.23
C LEU A 20 -0.81 -0.85 -10.77
N PRO A 21 -0.03 -1.20 -11.82
CA PRO A 21 0.10 -2.59 -12.24
C PRO A 21 0.61 -3.47 -11.10
N ALA A 22 0.09 -4.70 -10.98
CA ALA A 22 0.51 -5.66 -9.97
C ALA A 22 2.03 -5.93 -10.00
N ALA A 23 2.65 -5.91 -11.18
CA ALA A 23 4.10 -6.05 -11.32
C ALA A 23 4.87 -4.91 -10.64
N VAL A 24 4.48 -3.65 -10.91
CA VAL A 24 5.10 -2.46 -10.29
C VAL A 24 4.93 -2.50 -8.77
N LEU A 25 3.75 -2.90 -8.32
CA LEU A 25 3.50 -3.03 -6.89
C LEU A 25 4.41 -4.08 -6.25
N THR A 26 4.62 -5.23 -6.90
CA THR A 26 5.50 -6.31 -6.40
C THR A 26 6.93 -5.84 -6.18
N GLU A 27 7.45 -4.94 -7.02
CA GLU A 27 8.80 -4.37 -6.87
C GLU A 27 8.92 -3.38 -5.70
N LEU A 28 7.80 -2.81 -5.25
CA LEU A 28 7.75 -1.75 -4.23
C LEU A 28 7.26 -2.27 -2.86
N VAL A 29 6.80 -3.51 -2.81
CA VAL A 29 6.34 -4.13 -1.57
C VAL A 29 7.51 -4.53 -0.69
N HIS A 30 7.38 -4.21 0.59
CA HIS A 30 8.28 -4.63 1.65
C HIS A 30 7.54 -5.55 2.62
N ASP A 31 8.08 -6.76 2.80
CA ASP A 31 7.59 -7.70 3.81
C ASP A 31 8.22 -7.35 5.17
N HIS A 32 7.37 -7.18 6.20
CA HIS A 32 7.78 -6.90 7.57
C HIS A 32 7.04 -7.85 8.54
N GLY A 33 7.67 -8.99 8.84
CA GLY A 33 7.03 -10.07 9.58
C GLY A 33 5.89 -10.67 8.77
N SER A 34 4.66 -10.62 9.30
CA SER A 34 3.45 -11.06 8.60
C SER A 34 2.77 -9.95 7.80
N GLU A 35 3.27 -8.72 7.87
CA GLU A 35 2.65 -7.56 7.21
C GLU A 35 3.37 -7.26 5.90
N ARG A 36 2.62 -6.87 4.88
CA ARG A 36 3.14 -6.41 3.60
C ARG A 36 2.86 -4.94 3.48
N LEU A 37 3.92 -4.15 3.35
CA LEU A 37 3.89 -2.69 3.36
C LEU A 37 4.30 -2.13 2.00
N LEU A 38 3.70 -1.00 1.63
CA LEU A 38 3.96 -0.31 0.38
C LEU A 38 4.12 1.17 0.70
N PHE A 39 5.32 1.69 0.49
CA PHE A 39 5.61 3.11 0.65
C PHE A 39 5.71 3.77 -0.72
N LEU A 40 4.92 4.79 -0.96
CA LEU A 40 4.84 5.48 -2.24
C LEU A 40 4.84 6.99 -2.02
N THR A 41 5.48 7.73 -2.93
CA THR A 41 5.37 9.19 -3.00
C THR A 41 4.91 9.58 -4.40
N ARG A 42 3.80 10.32 -4.51
CA ARG A 42 3.28 10.82 -5.79
C ARG A 42 3.03 12.32 -5.69
N PHE A 43 3.59 13.10 -6.61
CA PHE A 43 3.50 14.57 -6.62
C PHE A 43 3.85 15.21 -5.26
N GLY A 44 4.87 14.68 -4.57
CA GLY A 44 5.29 15.16 -3.25
C GLY A 44 4.40 14.70 -2.08
N VAL A 45 3.36 13.91 -2.33
CA VAL A 45 2.47 13.35 -1.31
C VAL A 45 2.91 11.92 -0.98
N PRO A 46 3.45 11.66 0.23
CA PRO A 46 3.81 10.31 0.66
C PRO A 46 2.57 9.54 1.19
N GLY A 47 2.59 8.23 1.03
CA GLY A 47 1.59 7.33 1.60
C GLY A 47 2.19 5.97 1.91
N LEU A 48 1.94 5.50 3.13
CA LEU A 48 2.23 4.14 3.55
C LEU A 48 0.94 3.33 3.50
N TYR A 49 0.96 2.20 2.81
CA TYR A 49 -0.16 1.29 2.65
C TYR A 49 0.24 -0.09 3.17
N ARG A 50 -0.75 -0.87 3.61
CA ARG A 50 -0.58 -2.26 4.03
C ARG A 50 -1.57 -3.15 3.28
N GLU A 51 -1.18 -4.38 3.04
CA GLU A 51 -2.08 -5.37 2.47
C GLU A 51 -3.04 -5.91 3.54
N ARG A 52 -4.35 -5.89 3.25
CA ARG A 52 -5.42 -6.49 4.06
C ARG A 52 -6.40 -7.20 3.14
N GLY A 53 -6.39 -8.54 3.19
CA GLY A 53 -7.30 -9.36 2.39
C GLY A 53 -7.19 -9.11 0.88
N GLY A 54 -5.97 -8.96 0.35
CA GLY A 54 -5.71 -8.67 -1.06
C GLY A 54 -5.94 -7.22 -1.48
N ARG A 55 -6.18 -6.30 -0.53
CA ARG A 55 -6.35 -4.86 -0.80
C ARG A 55 -5.27 -4.05 -0.13
N TRP A 56 -4.83 -2.98 -0.77
CA TRP A 56 -3.86 -2.03 -0.23
C TRP A 56 -4.58 -0.87 0.43
N VAL A 57 -4.52 -0.82 1.76
CA VAL A 57 -5.23 0.18 2.57
C VAL A 57 -4.21 1.01 3.33
N TYR A 58 -4.46 2.31 3.44
CA TYR A 58 -3.57 3.23 4.15
C TYR A 58 -3.25 2.74 5.56
N ALA A 59 -1.97 2.70 5.87
CA ALA A 59 -1.47 2.40 7.19
C ALA A 59 -1.52 3.70 8.03
N SER A 60 -2.69 3.98 8.62
CA SER A 60 -2.85 5.06 9.59
C SER A 60 -1.77 5.01 10.69
N PRO A 61 -1.28 6.16 11.20
CA PRO A 61 -0.22 6.23 12.22
C PRO A 61 -0.42 5.35 13.46
N GLY A 62 -1.68 5.11 13.88
CA GLY A 62 -2.03 4.22 14.99
C GLY A 62 -1.78 2.72 14.76
N LEU A 63 -1.19 2.35 13.62
CA LEU A 63 -0.84 0.96 13.28
C LEU A 63 0.63 0.62 13.50
N LEU A 64 1.50 1.64 13.57
CA LEU A 64 2.93 1.47 13.85
C LEU A 64 3.25 1.72 15.33
N GLY A 65 2.34 2.37 16.06
CA GLY A 65 2.40 2.55 17.51
C GLY A 65 1.15 1.96 18.15
N GLY A 66 1.31 0.88 18.91
CA GLY A 66 0.29 0.43 19.83
C GLY A 66 -0.15 1.57 20.74
N LYS A 67 -1.44 1.58 21.12
CA LYS A 67 -2.07 2.43 22.15
C LYS A 67 -1.24 3.66 22.56
N VAL A 68 -1.61 4.82 22.02
CA VAL A 68 -1.33 6.08 22.73
C VAL A 68 -2.21 6.08 24.00
N PRO A 69 -1.64 6.11 25.22
CA PRO A 69 -2.43 6.27 26.44
C PRO A 69 -3.08 7.66 26.51
#